data_AF-A0A150KVC7-F1
#
_entry.id   AF-A0A150KVC7-F1
#
_cell.length_a   1.000
_cell.length_b   1.000
_cell.length_c   1.000
_cell.angle_alpha   90.00
_cell.angle_beta   90.00
_cell.angle_gamma   90.00
#
_symmetry.space_group_name_H-M   'P 1'
#
loop_
_entity.id
_entity.type
_entity.pdbx_description
1 polymer ?
#
loop_
_entity_poly.entity_id
_entity_poly.type
_entity_poly.pdbx_seq_one_letter_code
_entity_poly.pdbx_strand_id
1 'polypeptide(L)'
;MTYEDGQKATAYKPGSSIGVDLGEVHTIGVFCENGQALLITGRKIRSLHRLRNKKLAERRQSKCQKGSRQWKKYERATQYVLSKSERQLGDALHKTTKQFVDW
;
A
#
# COMPACT_ATOMS: atom_id res chain seq x y z
N MET A 1 9.71 4.89 19.61
CA MET A 1 9.69 6.28 20.09
C MET A 1 8.69 7.03 19.23
N THR A 2 7.65 7.55 19.84
CA THR A 2 6.66 8.43 19.20
C THR A 2 7.17 9.86 19.37
N TYR A 3 7.35 10.58 18.27
CA TYR A 3 7.77 11.98 18.28
C TYR A 3 6.53 12.84 18.05
N GLU A 4 6.33 13.86 18.89
CA GLU A 4 5.33 14.89 18.64
C GLU A 4 5.96 16.01 17.80
N ASP A 5 5.35 16.32 16.66
CA ASP A 5 5.87 17.29 15.69
C ASP A 5 5.63 18.76 16.09
N GLY A 6 5.05 19.01 17.28
CA GLY A 6 4.79 20.36 17.80
C GLY A 6 3.78 21.20 16.99
N GLN A 7 3.23 20.65 15.90
CA GLN A 7 2.24 21.31 15.06
C GLN A 7 0.88 21.35 15.77
N LYS A 8 0.31 22.55 15.94
CA LYS A 8 -1.06 22.72 16.41
C LYS A 8 -2.02 22.49 15.25
N ALA A 9 -2.97 21.59 15.43
CA ALA A 9 -4.03 21.35 14.45
C ALA A 9 -4.79 22.66 14.17
N THR A 10 -4.95 22.99 12.89
CA THR A 10 -5.76 24.15 12.49
C THR A 10 -7.23 23.86 12.81
N ALA A 11 -7.95 24.87 13.33
CA ALA A 11 -9.37 24.71 13.64
C ALA A 11 -10.18 24.36 12.38
N TYR A 12 -11.04 23.36 12.49
CA TYR A 12 -11.97 22.97 11.42
C TYR A 12 -12.83 24.17 11.02
N LYS A 13 -12.89 24.46 9.71
CA LYS A 13 -13.80 25.46 9.15
C LYS A 13 -15.02 24.74 8.56
N PRO A 14 -16.24 24.99 9.05
CA PRO A 14 -17.45 24.44 8.47
C PRO A 14 -17.67 24.96 7.02
N GLY A 15 -18.24 24.13 6.14
CA GLY A 15 -18.64 24.53 4.79
C GLY A 15 -17.78 23.99 3.64
N SER A 16 -16.90 23.02 3.90
CA SER A 16 -16.20 22.29 2.83
C SER A 16 -16.09 20.83 3.23
N SER A 17 -16.98 19.99 2.70
CA SER A 17 -16.87 18.54 2.87
C SER A 17 -16.23 17.89 1.64
N ILE A 18 -15.49 16.81 1.89
CA ILE A 18 -14.82 16.02 0.87
C ILE A 18 -15.26 14.57 1.03
N GLY A 19 -15.82 13.98 -0.01
CA GLY A 19 -16.09 12.55 -0.10
C GLY A 19 -14.87 11.81 -0.61
N VAL A 20 -14.45 10.75 0.08
CA VAL A 20 -13.30 9.92 -0.30
C VAL A 20 -13.74 8.46 -0.44
N ASP A 21 -13.52 7.89 -1.62
CA ASP A 21 -13.69 6.46 -1.90
C ASP A 21 -12.33 5.78 -2.06
N LEU A 22 -12.14 4.64 -1.39
CA LEU A 22 -10.89 3.89 -1.41
C LEU A 22 -11.10 2.59 -2.17
N GLY A 23 -10.33 2.38 -3.24
CA GLY A 23 -10.46 1.22 -4.12
C GLY A 23 -9.14 0.58 -4.54
N GLU A 24 -9.23 -0.65 -5.04
CA GLU A 24 -8.04 -1.37 -5.53
C GLU A 24 -7.54 -0.84 -6.89
N VAL A 25 -8.48 -0.41 -7.76
CA VAL A 25 -8.16 0.20 -9.06
C VAL A 25 -7.83 1.69 -8.91
N HIS A 26 -8.67 2.39 -8.15
CA HIS A 26 -8.55 3.81 -7.81
C HIS A 26 -8.26 3.87 -6.32
N THR A 27 -7.00 4.11 -5.95
CA THR A 27 -6.59 4.07 -4.54
C THR A 27 -7.30 5.13 -3.72
N ILE A 28 -7.52 6.32 -4.31
CA ILE A 28 -8.26 7.40 -3.68
C ILE A 28 -9.06 8.11 -4.77
N GLY A 29 -10.39 8.03 -4.71
CA GLY A 29 -11.32 8.86 -5.46
C GLY A 29 -11.87 9.94 -4.54
N VAL A 30 -11.77 11.20 -4.96
CA VAL A 30 -12.10 12.36 -4.13
C VAL A 30 -13.08 13.25 -4.86
N PHE A 31 -14.11 13.71 -4.15
CA PHE A 31 -15.04 14.71 -4.64
C PHE A 31 -15.28 15.78 -3.57
N CYS A 32 -15.17 17.05 -3.96
CA CYS A 32 -15.41 18.19 -3.08
C CYS A 32 -16.72 18.90 -3.49
N GLU A 33 -17.45 19.44 -2.52
CA GLU A 33 -18.70 20.19 -2.75
C GLU A 33 -18.53 21.38 -3.72
N ASN A 34 -17.31 21.91 -3.85
CA ASN A 34 -16.97 22.99 -4.78
C ASN A 34 -16.84 22.53 -6.25
N GLY A 35 -17.12 21.26 -6.56
CA GLY A 35 -17.06 20.68 -7.90
C GLY A 35 -15.68 20.16 -8.32
N GLN A 36 -14.66 20.25 -7.46
CA GLN A 36 -13.34 19.67 -7.71
C GLN A 36 -13.35 18.16 -7.42
N ALA A 37 -12.57 17.42 -8.21
CA ALA A 37 -12.39 15.98 -8.03
C ALA A 37 -10.93 15.58 -8.26
N LEU A 38 -10.48 14.55 -7.55
CA LEU A 38 -9.16 13.94 -7.71
C LEU A 38 -9.32 12.42 -7.83
N LEU A 39 -8.62 11.82 -8.78
CA LEU A 39 -8.61 10.38 -8.96
C LEU A 39 -7.16 9.87 -8.93
N ILE A 40 -6.75 9.27 -7.82
CA ILE A 40 -5.42 8.66 -7.70
C ILE A 40 -5.51 7.18 -8.06
N THR A 41 -4.75 6.78 -9.08
CA THR A 41 -4.80 5.44 -9.64
C THR A 41 -3.88 4.46 -8.90
N GLY A 42 -4.40 3.28 -8.52
CA GLY A 42 -3.70 2.22 -7.78
C GLY A 42 -2.92 1.21 -8.61
N ARG A 43 -2.69 1.47 -9.92
CA ARG A 43 -2.05 0.52 -10.85
C ARG A 43 -0.71 -0.02 -10.35
N LYS A 44 0.11 0.83 -9.72
CA LYS A 44 1.39 0.42 -9.13
C LYS A 44 1.18 -0.60 -8.01
N ILE A 45 0.27 -0.31 -7.08
CA ILE A 45 -0.10 -1.20 -5.96
C ILE A 45 -0.61 -2.54 -6.48
N ARG A 46 -1.51 -2.53 -7.46
CA ARG A 46 -1.99 -3.77 -8.11
C ARG A 46 -0.86 -4.58 -8.74
N SER A 47 0.04 -3.93 -9.46
CA SER A 47 1.19 -4.59 -10.09
C SER A 47 2.08 -5.29 -9.05
N LEU A 48 2.30 -4.65 -7.90
CA LEU A 48 3.03 -5.23 -6.77
C LEU A 48 2.31 -6.44 -6.18
N HIS A 49 1.01 -6.36 -5.92
CA HIS A 49 0.22 -7.51 -5.45
C HIS A 49 0.28 -8.69 -6.43
N ARG A 50 0.15 -8.41 -7.73
CA ARG A 50 0.24 -9.43 -8.79
C ARG A 50 1.61 -10.10 -8.81
N LEU A 51 2.69 -9.32 -8.74
CA LEU A 51 4.06 -9.86 -8.72
C LEU A 51 4.30 -10.70 -7.47
N ARG A 52 3.87 -10.22 -6.29
CA ARG A 52 3.96 -10.96 -5.02
C ARG A 52 3.28 -12.31 -5.14
N ASN A 53 2.01 -12.33 -5.56
CA ASN A 53 1.22 -13.56 -5.67
C ASN A 53 1.82 -14.54 -6.68
N LYS A 54 2.28 -14.04 -7.84
CA LYS A 54 2.97 -14.88 -8.84
C LYS A 54 4.23 -15.51 -8.25
N LYS A 55 5.04 -14.74 -7.52
CA LYS A 55 6.29 -15.24 -6.92
C LYS A 55 6.06 -16.21 -5.77
N LEU A 56 4.97 -16.08 -5.02
CA LEU A 56 4.56 -17.05 -4.01
C LEU A 56 4.06 -18.35 -4.64
N ALA A 57 3.26 -18.27 -5.70
CA ALA A 57 2.74 -19.45 -6.41
C ALA A 57 3.84 -20.29 -7.07
N GLU A 58 4.95 -19.68 -7.49
CA GLU A 58 6.14 -20.39 -8.00
C GLU A 58 6.83 -21.28 -6.92
N ARG A 59 6.48 -21.14 -5.64
CA ARG A 59 7.15 -21.86 -4.53
C ARG A 59 6.52 -23.23 -4.31
N ARG A 60 7.37 -24.26 -4.25
CA ARG A 60 6.97 -25.65 -3.95
C ARG A 60 7.23 -26.04 -2.49
N GLN A 61 7.21 -25.06 -1.59
CA GLN A 61 7.56 -25.26 -0.19
C GLN A 61 6.68 -26.30 0.50
N SER A 62 5.39 -26.36 0.14
CA SER A 62 4.43 -27.37 0.62
C SER A 62 4.79 -28.79 0.24
N LYS A 63 5.60 -28.99 -0.82
CA LYS A 63 6.08 -30.30 -1.26
C LYS A 63 7.38 -30.75 -0.57
N CYS A 64 7.95 -29.92 0.30
CA CYS A 64 9.22 -30.23 0.97
C CYS A 64 8.98 -30.63 2.42
N GLN A 65 9.81 -31.54 2.94
CA GLN A 65 9.85 -31.84 4.37
C GLN A 65 10.23 -30.57 5.15
N LYS A 66 9.40 -30.19 6.14
CA LYS A 66 9.65 -29.03 6.99
C LYS A 66 11.02 -29.15 7.66
N GLY A 67 11.80 -28.06 7.64
CA GLY A 67 13.15 -28.02 8.22
C GLY A 67 14.27 -28.56 7.31
N SER A 68 13.96 -29.24 6.21
CA SER A 68 14.97 -29.64 5.22
C SER A 68 15.70 -28.45 4.59
N ARG A 69 16.88 -28.69 4.00
CA ARG A 69 17.67 -27.65 3.30
C ARG A 69 16.87 -26.96 2.20
N GLN A 70 16.13 -27.73 1.39
CA GLN A 70 15.29 -27.21 0.32
C GLN A 70 14.09 -26.41 0.87
N TRP A 71 13.44 -26.89 1.93
CA TRP A 71 12.35 -26.15 2.59
C TRP A 71 12.83 -24.80 3.11
N LYS A 72 13.97 -24.77 3.81
CA LYS A 72 14.58 -23.52 4.32
C LYS A 72 14.98 -22.56 3.19
N LYS A 73 15.41 -23.08 2.03
CA LYS A 73 15.70 -22.26 0.84
C LYS A 73 14.43 -21.57 0.31
N TYR A 74 13.32 -22.30 0.20
CA TYR A 74 12.05 -21.71 -0.22
C TYR A 74 11.50 -20.71 0.80
N GLU A 75 11.57 -21.03 2.09
CA GLU A 75 11.15 -20.13 3.18
C GLU A 75 11.86 -18.78 3.09
N ARG A 76 13.19 -18.76 2.97
CA ARG A 76 13.95 -17.51 2.80
C ARG A 76 13.51 -16.72 1.56
N ALA A 77 13.26 -17.41 0.44
CA ALA A 77 12.80 -16.77 -0.78
C ALA A 77 11.39 -16.20 -0.64
N THR A 78 10.50 -16.87 0.09
CA THR A 78 9.15 -16.40 0.44
C THR A 78 9.25 -15.13 1.30
N GLN A 79 10.01 -15.18 2.39
CA GLN A 79 10.21 -14.03 3.29
C GLN A 79 10.82 -12.82 2.56
N TYR A 80 11.77 -13.05 1.63
CA TYR A 80 12.31 -11.99 0.80
C TYR A 80 11.23 -11.33 -0.09
N VAL A 81 10.40 -12.11 -0.77
CA VAL A 81 9.32 -11.59 -1.62
C VAL A 81 8.31 -10.82 -0.79
N LEU A 82 7.91 -11.33 0.36
CA LEU A 82 6.95 -10.68 1.26
C LEU A 82 7.48 -9.34 1.77
N SER A 83 8.65 -9.35 2.41
CA SER A 83 9.26 -8.13 2.97
C SER A 83 9.57 -7.07 1.91
N LYS A 84 10.03 -7.48 0.71
CA LYS A 84 10.24 -6.54 -0.39
C LYS A 84 8.92 -5.93 -0.86
N SER A 85 7.89 -6.75 -1.06
CA SER A 85 6.58 -6.28 -1.53
C SER A 85 5.94 -5.33 -0.52
N GLU A 86 6.02 -5.64 0.77
CA GLU A 86 5.50 -4.80 1.86
C GLU A 86 6.15 -3.41 1.88
N ARG A 87 7.48 -3.34 1.78
CA ARG A 87 8.20 -2.05 1.68
C ARG A 87 7.78 -1.24 0.45
N GLN A 88 7.62 -1.90 -0.69
CA GLN A 88 7.19 -1.25 -1.94
C GLN A 88 5.74 -0.75 -1.86
N LEU A 89 4.86 -1.50 -1.18
CA LEU A 89 3.49 -1.09 -0.92
C LEU A 89 3.44 0.11 0.02
N GLY A 90 4.22 0.10 1.11
CA GLY A 90 4.33 1.23 2.03
C GLY A 90 4.80 2.52 1.34
N ASP A 91 5.84 2.45 0.51
CA ASP A 91 6.29 3.59 -0.31
C ASP A 91 5.21 4.10 -1.26
N ALA A 92 4.51 3.18 -1.95
CA ALA A 92 3.47 3.55 -2.89
C ALA A 92 2.27 4.20 -2.19
N LEU A 93 1.87 3.68 -1.03
CA LEU A 93 0.79 4.25 -0.21
C LEU A 93 1.19 5.63 0.32
N HIS A 94 2.40 5.80 0.86
CA HIS A 94 2.88 7.09 1.35
C HIS A 94 2.89 8.16 0.25
N LYS A 95 3.36 7.82 -0.96
CA LYS A 95 3.34 8.75 -2.10
C LYS A 95 1.92 9.11 -2.53
N THR A 96 1.01 8.14 -2.46
CA THR A 96 -0.41 8.34 -2.81
C THR A 96 -1.09 9.26 -1.79
N THR A 97 -0.89 9.03 -0.49
CA THR A 97 -1.47 9.89 0.55
C THR A 97 -0.83 11.27 0.55
N LYS A 98 0.47 11.38 0.27
CA LYS A 98 1.14 12.67 0.11
C LYS A 98 0.56 13.46 -1.07
N GLN A 99 0.36 12.81 -2.21
CA GLN A 99 -0.31 13.42 -3.38
C GLN A 99 -1.73 13.89 -3.04
N PHE A 100 -2.48 13.15 -2.22
CA PHE A 100 -3.81 13.55 -1.77
C PHE A 100 -3.78 14.77 -0.84
N VAL A 101 -2.82 14.83 0.09
CA VAL A 101 -2.69 15.95 1.04
C VAL A 101 -2.14 17.22 0.37
N ASP A 102 -1.32 17.06 -0.67
CA ASP A 102 -0.76 18.18 -1.44
C ASP A 102 -1.75 18.79 -2.43
N TRP A 103 -2.84 18.07 -2.74
CA TRP A 103 -3.96 18.53 -3.57
C TRP A 103 -4.96 19.30 -2.72
#